data_AF-A0AAV8VJN7-F1
#
_entry.id   AF-A0AAV8VJN7-F1
#
_cell.length_a   1.000
_cell.length_b   1.000
_cell.length_c   1.000
_cell.angle_alpha   90.00
_cell.angle_beta   90.00
_cell.angle_gamma   90.00
#
_symmetry.space_group_name_H-M   'P 1'
#
loop_
_entity.id
_entity.type
_entity.pdbx_description
1 polymer ?
#
loop_
_entity_poly.entity_id
_entity_poly.type
_entity_poly.pdbx_seq_one_letter_code
_entity_poly.pdbx_strand_id
1 'polypeptide(L)'
;MDTNNEIPDSILKKAEKETQNLLPKKSKEVYSSEYEKFINWMTENCVEHISETVLLGYFSDLSENFSPSSLWSKYSMVKKTLMVNKNINIANYHKQGRCTVQPVGKNTFEKIPSIIAKYLGLSDPDKYTGHCMRRTSSTLLAEAGASMTTLKRHGGWKSTSVAEGYLEDSISSKNKLSRMLAVIFFNIVKYNIIQLFYLRFAKFGPQNVFLWNTQHYRWGKVRGGGKYDYHWISSKQGVAVRYVTQFFAYIS
;
A
#
# COMPACT_ATOMS: atom_id res chain seq x y z
N MET A 1 55.44 -20.40 -3.15
CA MET A 1 55.79 -20.80 -4.52
C MET A 1 55.05 -19.84 -5.43
N ASP A 2 55.76 -18.83 -5.94
CA ASP A 2 55.21 -17.73 -6.72
C ASP A 2 54.86 -18.17 -8.15
N THR A 3 53.59 -18.06 -8.53
CA THR A 3 53.07 -18.40 -9.86
C THR A 3 53.14 -17.24 -10.86
N ASN A 4 54.04 -16.28 -10.66
CA ASN A 4 54.09 -15.05 -11.46
C ASN A 4 55.12 -15.08 -12.61
N ASN A 5 55.68 -16.25 -12.96
CA ASN A 5 56.77 -16.34 -13.95
C ASN A 5 56.39 -17.01 -15.28
N GLU A 6 55.11 -17.04 -15.67
CA GLU A 6 54.66 -17.74 -16.90
C GLU A 6 53.98 -16.86 -17.96
N ILE A 7 53.78 -15.56 -17.71
CA ILE A 7 53.12 -14.69 -18.69
C ILE A 7 54.16 -13.83 -19.41
N PRO A 8 54.32 -13.95 -20.74
CA PRO A 8 55.24 -13.11 -21.49
C PRO A 8 54.89 -11.61 -21.35
N ASP A 9 55.92 -10.77 -21.20
CA ASP A 9 55.78 -9.30 -21.07
C ASP A 9 54.96 -8.65 -22.19
N SER A 10 54.97 -9.25 -23.39
CA SER A 10 54.16 -8.79 -24.53
C SER A 10 52.66 -8.93 -24.27
N ILE A 11 52.25 -9.98 -23.57
CA ILE A 11 50.86 -10.26 -23.18
C ILE A 11 50.48 -9.38 -21.99
N LEU A 12 51.37 -9.18 -21.01
CA LEU A 12 51.15 -8.26 -19.89
C LEU A 12 50.93 -6.82 -20.37
N LYS A 13 51.81 -6.30 -21.24
CA LYS A 13 51.66 -4.96 -21.82
C LYS A 13 50.37 -4.81 -22.64
N LYS A 14 49.96 -5.86 -23.35
CA LYS A 14 48.70 -5.86 -24.10
C LYS A 14 47.50 -5.86 -23.16
N ALA A 15 47.52 -6.67 -22.11
CA ALA A 15 46.49 -6.72 -21.09
C ALA A 15 46.38 -5.38 -20.34
N GLU A 16 47.50 -4.76 -19.96
CA GLU A 16 47.54 -3.43 -19.34
C GLU A 16 46.93 -2.36 -20.27
N LYS A 17 47.29 -2.37 -21.56
CA LYS A 17 46.71 -1.44 -22.55
C LYS A 17 45.19 -1.60 -22.68
N GLU A 18 44.69 -2.83 -22.69
CA GLU A 18 43.24 -3.10 -22.71
C GLU A 18 42.55 -2.70 -21.40
N THR A 19 43.21 -2.95 -20.26
CA THR A 19 42.72 -2.58 -18.93
C THR A 19 42.56 -1.05 -18.81
N GLN A 20 43.49 -0.30 -19.40
CA GLN A 20 43.45 1.16 -19.52
C GLN A 20 42.32 1.68 -20.43
N ASN A 21 41.79 0.85 -21.34
CA ASN A 21 40.63 1.15 -22.18
C ASN A 21 39.28 0.85 -21.49
N LEU A 22 39.27 0.13 -20.36
CA LEU A 22 38.06 -0.20 -19.60
C LEU A 22 37.50 0.98 -18.79
N LEU A 23 38.31 2.02 -18.58
CA LEU A 23 37.91 3.28 -17.97
C LEU A 23 37.33 4.23 -19.04
N PRO A 24 36.37 5.10 -18.69
CA PRO A 24 35.80 6.05 -19.63
C PRO A 24 36.87 7.01 -20.17
N LYS A 25 37.04 7.05 -21.50
CA LYS A 25 38.11 7.79 -22.20
C LYS A 25 38.24 9.27 -21.80
N LYS A 26 37.12 9.93 -21.47
CA LYS A 26 37.08 11.37 -21.14
C LYS A 26 37.40 11.67 -19.67
N SER A 27 37.26 10.69 -18.78
CA SER A 27 37.33 10.90 -17.33
C SER A 27 38.35 9.98 -16.67
N LYS A 28 39.26 9.42 -17.46
CA LYS A 28 40.22 8.42 -17.02
C LYS A 28 41.15 8.97 -15.95
N GLU A 29 41.68 10.16 -16.17
CA GLU A 29 42.59 10.85 -15.26
C GLU A 29 41.92 11.12 -13.91
N VAL A 30 40.64 11.49 -13.94
CA VAL A 30 39.83 11.73 -12.74
C VAL A 30 39.66 10.44 -11.95
N TYR A 31 39.37 9.31 -12.62
CA TYR A 31 39.26 8.00 -11.96
C TYR A 31 40.59 7.55 -11.36
N SER A 32 41.70 7.71 -12.09
CA SER A 32 43.05 7.39 -11.60
C SER A 32 43.43 8.22 -10.37
N SER A 33 43.21 9.54 -10.40
CA SER A 33 43.53 10.41 -9.25
C SER A 33 42.71 10.08 -8.00
N GLU A 34 41.46 9.65 -8.15
CA GLU A 34 40.64 9.24 -7.00
C GLU A 34 41.08 7.88 -6.43
N TYR A 35 41.55 6.98 -7.29
CA TYR A 35 42.16 5.73 -6.84
C TYR A 35 43.46 5.98 -6.08
N GLU A 36 44.31 6.89 -6.54
CA GLU A 36 45.54 7.29 -5.82
C GLU A 36 45.22 7.85 -4.43
N LYS A 37 44.20 8.70 -4.29
CA LYS A 37 43.74 9.19 -2.97
C LYS A 37 43.34 8.05 -2.05
N PHE A 38 42.65 7.04 -2.58
CA PHE A 38 42.28 5.85 -1.80
C PHE A 38 43.51 5.04 -1.37
N ILE A 39 44.50 4.83 -2.25
CA ILE A 39 45.76 4.16 -1.91
C ILE A 39 46.55 4.93 -0.85
N ASN A 40 46.62 6.27 -0.96
CA ASN A 40 47.28 7.12 0.02
C ASN A 40 46.59 7.01 1.39
N TRP A 41 45.26 7.08 1.43
CA TRP A 41 44.50 6.87 2.67
C TRP A 41 44.75 5.48 3.28
N MET A 42 44.86 4.41 2.48
CA MET A 42 45.23 3.09 3.00
C MET A 42 46.64 3.06 3.59
N THR A 43 47.58 3.75 2.94
CA THR A 43 48.97 3.87 3.42
C THR A 43 49.03 4.63 4.75
N GLU A 44 48.29 5.73 4.87
CA GLU A 44 48.18 6.54 6.08
C GLU A 44 47.57 5.76 7.25
N ASN A 45 46.62 4.86 6.96
CA ASN A 45 45.96 4.02 7.96
C ASN A 45 46.64 2.64 8.16
N CYS A 46 47.83 2.42 7.57
CA CYS A 46 48.58 1.16 7.65
C CYS A 46 47.77 -0.08 7.24
N VAL A 47 46.93 0.04 6.21
CA VAL A 47 46.08 -1.04 5.71
C VAL A 47 46.68 -1.68 4.46
N GLU A 48 46.98 -2.97 4.54
CA GLU A 48 47.57 -3.72 3.42
C GLU A 48 46.51 -4.43 2.54
N HIS A 49 45.37 -4.81 3.12
CA HIS A 49 44.35 -5.61 2.45
C HIS A 49 43.02 -4.87 2.30
N ILE A 50 42.49 -4.88 1.08
CA ILE A 50 41.18 -4.29 0.75
C ILE A 50 40.09 -5.25 1.21
N SER A 51 39.30 -4.82 2.20
CA SER A 51 38.14 -5.54 2.71
C SER A 51 36.90 -4.64 2.73
N GLU A 52 35.73 -5.25 2.93
CA GLU A 52 34.48 -4.50 3.09
C GLU A 52 34.56 -3.48 4.24
N THR A 53 35.21 -3.83 5.35
CA THR A 53 35.42 -2.97 6.53
C THR A 53 36.29 -1.76 6.22
N VAL A 54 37.37 -1.95 5.46
CA VAL A 54 38.30 -0.87 5.08
C VAL A 54 37.60 0.15 4.21
N LEU A 55 36.83 -0.31 3.22
CA LEU A 55 36.04 0.57 2.35
C LEU A 55 34.94 1.30 3.14
N LEU A 56 34.31 0.65 4.12
CA LEU A 56 33.33 1.31 4.99
C LEU A 56 33.98 2.44 5.81
N GLY A 57 35.17 2.21 6.37
CA GLY A 57 35.94 3.26 7.06
C GLY A 57 36.26 4.43 6.14
N TYR A 58 36.81 4.14 4.95
CA TYR A 58 37.13 5.18 3.96
C TYR A 58 35.93 6.04 3.57
N PHE A 59 34.79 5.41 3.27
CA PHE A 59 33.59 6.16 2.90
C PHE A 59 32.94 6.87 4.09
N SER A 60 33.18 6.40 5.32
CA SER A 60 32.78 7.10 6.54
C SER A 60 33.52 8.44 6.65
N ASP A 61 34.86 8.43 6.53
CA ASP A 61 35.69 9.64 6.59
C ASP A 61 35.35 10.63 5.46
N LEU A 62 35.08 10.12 4.26
CA LEU A 62 34.62 10.96 3.15
C LEU A 62 33.22 11.55 3.39
N SER A 63 32.33 10.85 4.09
CA SER A 63 30.97 11.34 4.32
C SER A 63 30.91 12.58 5.20
N GLU A 64 31.94 12.82 6.02
CA GLU A 64 32.08 14.03 6.84
C GLU A 64 32.31 15.28 5.99
N ASN A 65 32.95 15.11 4.84
CA ASN A 65 33.42 16.21 3.98
C ASN A 65 32.60 16.37 2.69
N PHE A 66 31.82 15.37 2.30
CA PHE A 66 31.11 15.35 1.02
C PHE A 66 29.60 15.12 1.18
N SER A 67 28.81 15.79 0.32
CA SER A 67 27.38 15.51 0.21
C SER A 67 27.13 14.08 -0.31
N PRO A 68 25.95 13.48 -0.04
CA PRO A 68 25.64 12.11 -0.46
C PRO A 68 25.79 11.84 -1.97
N SER A 69 25.47 12.83 -2.83
CA SER A 69 25.61 12.71 -4.28
C SER A 69 27.07 12.76 -4.75
N SER A 70 27.89 13.61 -4.12
CA SER A 70 29.33 13.68 -4.36
C SER A 70 30.03 12.41 -3.86
N LEU A 71 29.65 11.91 -2.69
CA LEU A 71 30.14 10.66 -2.13
C LEU A 71 29.83 9.47 -3.06
N TRP A 72 28.62 9.43 -3.65
CA TRP A 72 28.26 8.41 -4.63
C TRP A 72 29.13 8.44 -5.89
N SER A 73 29.51 9.65 -6.35
CA SER A 73 30.43 9.81 -7.47
C SER A 73 31.79 9.21 -7.15
N LYS A 74 32.35 9.52 -5.97
CA LYS A 74 33.62 8.96 -5.49
C LYS A 74 33.55 7.45 -5.33
N TYR A 75 32.49 6.94 -4.70
CA TYR A 75 32.21 5.51 -4.59
C TYR A 75 32.23 4.82 -5.96
N SER A 76 31.53 5.38 -6.94
CA SER A 76 31.45 4.81 -8.29
C SER A 76 32.82 4.78 -8.99
N MET A 77 33.66 5.78 -8.75
CA MET A 77 35.02 5.84 -9.27
C MET A 77 35.91 4.77 -8.65
N VAL A 78 35.93 4.69 -7.31
CA VAL A 78 36.71 3.69 -6.56
C VAL A 78 36.23 2.27 -6.90
N LYS A 79 34.92 2.04 -7.01
CA LYS A 79 34.33 0.77 -7.46
C LYS A 79 34.91 0.32 -8.80
N LYS A 80 34.93 1.23 -9.77
CA LYS A 80 35.38 0.93 -11.12
C LYS A 80 36.89 0.69 -11.17
N THR A 81 37.68 1.51 -10.48
CA THR A 81 39.15 1.37 -10.47
C THR A 81 39.61 0.14 -9.70
N LEU A 82 38.94 -0.25 -8.62
CA LEU A 82 39.21 -1.52 -7.91
C LEU A 82 38.94 -2.75 -8.76
N MET A 83 37.84 -2.74 -9.51
CA MET A 83 37.50 -3.81 -10.44
C MET A 83 38.54 -3.91 -11.57
N VAL A 84 39.03 -2.77 -12.08
CA VAL A 84 39.99 -2.71 -13.19
C VAL A 84 41.41 -3.06 -12.73
N ASN A 85 41.89 -2.52 -11.60
CA ASN A 85 43.29 -2.63 -11.16
C ASN A 85 43.59 -3.84 -10.28
N LYS A 86 42.62 -4.28 -9.46
CA LYS A 86 42.81 -5.37 -8.48
C LYS A 86 41.86 -6.55 -8.72
N ASN A 87 41.00 -6.46 -9.74
CA ASN A 87 39.94 -7.44 -10.01
C ASN A 87 39.03 -7.69 -8.80
N ILE A 88 38.83 -6.68 -7.96
CA ILE A 88 37.98 -6.78 -6.75
C ILE A 88 36.57 -6.30 -7.11
N ASN A 89 35.60 -7.22 -7.07
CA ASN A 89 34.20 -6.87 -7.28
C ASN A 89 33.51 -6.49 -5.96
N ILE A 90 33.53 -5.19 -5.65
CA ILE A 90 32.87 -4.64 -4.46
C ILE A 90 31.33 -4.59 -4.56
N ALA A 91 30.74 -5.01 -5.69
CA ALA A 91 29.28 -5.04 -5.83
C ALA A 91 28.61 -6.08 -4.92
N ASN A 92 29.38 -7.08 -4.46
CA ASN A 92 28.92 -8.14 -3.56
C ASN A 92 29.07 -7.78 -2.07
N TYR A 93 29.56 -6.58 -1.75
CA TYR A 93 29.71 -6.12 -0.37
C TYR A 93 28.35 -5.59 0.14
N HIS A 94 27.62 -6.49 0.81
CA HIS A 94 26.24 -6.27 1.25
C HIS A 94 26.09 -5.18 2.32
N LYS A 95 27.12 -4.92 3.13
CA LYS A 95 27.10 -3.88 4.18
C LYS A 95 27.34 -2.48 3.62
N GLN A 96 27.90 -2.36 2.42
CA GLN A 96 28.05 -1.07 1.72
C GLN A 96 26.75 -0.64 1.03
N GLY A 97 25.79 -1.56 0.87
CA GLY A 97 24.50 -1.31 0.26
C GLY A 97 23.45 -0.93 1.29
N ARG A 98 23.13 0.36 1.40
CA ARG A 98 21.72 0.75 1.66
C ARG A 98 20.87 0.01 0.63
N CYS A 99 19.71 -0.54 1.00
CA CYS A 99 18.78 -1.24 0.10
C CYS A 99 18.78 -0.58 -1.28
N THR A 100 19.51 -1.17 -2.23
CA THR A 100 19.63 -0.60 -3.57
C THR A 100 18.37 -0.97 -4.33
N VAL A 101 17.93 -0.09 -5.22
CA VAL A 101 16.86 -0.45 -6.16
C VAL A 101 17.39 -1.60 -7.00
N GLN A 102 16.82 -2.80 -6.79
CA GLN A 102 17.07 -3.95 -7.64
C GLN A 102 16.03 -3.91 -8.76
N PRO A 103 16.39 -3.47 -9.99
CA PRO A 103 15.45 -3.46 -11.10
C PRO A 103 15.08 -4.90 -11.45
N VAL A 104 13.90 -5.32 -11.01
CA VAL A 104 13.35 -6.64 -11.34
C VAL A 104 12.61 -6.53 -12.67
N GLY A 105 13.00 -7.36 -13.63
CA GLY A 105 12.40 -7.38 -14.97
C GLY A 105 10.94 -7.85 -14.96
N LYS A 106 10.16 -7.40 -15.95
CA LYS A 106 8.74 -7.78 -16.12
C LYS A 106 8.54 -9.30 -16.11
N ASN A 107 9.42 -10.05 -16.77
CA ASN A 107 9.34 -11.52 -16.85
C ASN A 107 9.50 -12.20 -15.47
N THR A 108 10.29 -11.59 -14.58
CA THR A 108 10.46 -12.10 -13.21
C THR A 108 9.20 -11.84 -12.40
N PHE A 109 8.68 -10.60 -12.44
CA PHE A 109 7.43 -10.23 -11.76
C PHE A 109 6.22 -11.04 -12.25
N GLU A 110 6.13 -11.33 -13.54
CA GLU A 110 5.04 -12.09 -14.13
C GLU A 110 4.97 -13.54 -13.65
N LYS A 111 6.12 -14.12 -13.27
CA LYS A 111 6.23 -15.49 -12.75
C LYS A 111 5.97 -15.60 -11.25
N ILE A 112 6.01 -14.49 -10.49
CA ILE A 112 5.85 -14.51 -9.02
C ILE A 112 4.56 -15.24 -8.61
N PRO A 113 3.38 -14.97 -9.19
CA PRO A 113 2.16 -15.65 -8.77
C PRO A 113 2.19 -17.16 -9.03
N SER A 114 2.80 -17.60 -10.12
CA SER A 114 3.02 -19.02 -10.42
C SER A 114 3.96 -19.68 -9.42
N ILE A 115 5.03 -19.00 -9.01
CA ILE A 115 5.96 -19.49 -7.97
C ILE A 115 5.22 -19.66 -6.65
N ILE A 116 4.40 -18.68 -6.26
CA ILE A 116 3.59 -18.75 -5.04
C ILE A 116 2.58 -19.91 -5.13
N ALA A 117 1.90 -20.08 -6.26
CA ALA A 117 0.96 -21.19 -6.46
C ALA A 117 1.63 -22.57 -6.38
N LYS A 118 2.85 -22.72 -6.95
CA LYS A 118 3.67 -23.94 -6.81
C LYS A 118 4.03 -24.20 -5.36
N TYR A 119 4.47 -23.16 -4.65
CA TYR A 119 4.83 -23.26 -3.24
C TYR A 119 3.65 -23.66 -2.36
N LEU A 120 2.46 -23.13 -2.64
CA LEU A 120 1.23 -23.44 -1.90
C LEU A 120 0.57 -24.77 -2.33
N GLY A 121 1.10 -25.46 -3.34
CA GLY A 121 0.53 -26.72 -3.84
C GLY A 121 -0.82 -26.55 -4.55
N LEU A 122 -1.09 -25.39 -5.14
CA LEU A 122 -2.34 -25.14 -5.87
C LEU A 122 -2.35 -25.86 -7.22
N SER A 123 -3.53 -26.27 -7.68
CA SER A 123 -3.74 -26.83 -9.02
C SER A 123 -3.47 -25.78 -10.11
N ASP A 124 -2.88 -26.21 -11.23
CA ASP A 124 -2.55 -25.39 -12.40
C ASP A 124 -1.77 -24.08 -12.11
N PRO A 125 -0.55 -24.15 -11.53
CA PRO A 125 0.23 -22.96 -11.20
C PRO A 125 0.54 -22.04 -12.40
N ASP A 126 0.53 -22.57 -13.62
CA ASP A 126 0.83 -21.79 -14.83
C ASP A 126 -0.31 -20.83 -15.23
N LYS A 127 -1.52 -21.00 -14.67
CA LYS A 127 -2.63 -20.05 -14.84
C LYS A 127 -2.43 -18.76 -14.02
N TYR A 128 -1.58 -18.80 -13.00
CA TYR A 128 -1.28 -17.66 -12.14
C TYR A 128 -0.20 -16.78 -12.79
N THR A 129 -0.64 -15.89 -13.67
CA THR A 129 0.21 -14.90 -14.35
C THR A 129 0.20 -13.56 -13.61
N GLY A 130 1.11 -12.65 -13.95
CA GLY A 130 1.09 -11.27 -13.45
C GLY A 130 -0.26 -10.54 -13.62
N HIS A 131 -1.13 -11.02 -14.53
CA HIS A 131 -2.48 -10.47 -14.70
C HIS A 131 -3.35 -10.64 -13.44
N CYS A 132 -3.20 -11.74 -12.68
CA CYS A 132 -4.01 -11.96 -11.47
C CYS A 132 -3.71 -10.89 -10.41
N MET A 133 -2.45 -10.49 -10.25
CA MET A 133 -2.04 -9.43 -9.33
C MET A 133 -2.70 -8.08 -9.70
N ARG A 134 -2.74 -7.77 -11.00
CA ARG A 134 -3.41 -6.56 -11.49
C ARG A 134 -4.91 -6.59 -11.20
N ARG A 135 -5.59 -7.73 -11.44
CA ARG A 135 -7.02 -7.89 -11.13
C ARG A 135 -7.31 -7.73 -9.64
N THR A 136 -6.52 -8.38 -8.79
CA THR A 136 -6.65 -8.28 -7.32
C THR A 136 -6.46 -6.83 -6.87
N SER A 137 -5.45 -6.14 -7.38
CA SER A 137 -5.20 -4.73 -7.06
C SER A 137 -6.38 -3.82 -7.42
N SER A 138 -6.96 -3.97 -8.61
CA SER A 138 -8.15 -3.21 -9.02
C SER A 138 -9.38 -3.53 -8.17
N THR A 139 -9.57 -4.80 -7.81
CA THR A 139 -10.69 -5.24 -6.97
C THR A 139 -10.58 -4.63 -5.56
N LEU A 140 -9.42 -4.72 -4.92
CA LEU A 140 -9.16 -4.11 -3.61
C LEU A 140 -9.38 -2.60 -3.62
N LEU A 141 -8.99 -1.93 -4.70
CA LEU A 141 -9.21 -0.49 -4.85
C LEU A 141 -10.70 -0.15 -5.02
N ALA A 142 -11.47 -0.98 -5.71
CA ALA A 142 -12.91 -0.85 -5.83
C ALA A 142 -13.64 -1.13 -4.49
N GLU A 143 -13.17 -2.12 -3.72
CA GLU A 143 -13.68 -2.43 -2.37
C GLU A 143 -13.39 -1.31 -1.37
N ALA A 144 -12.23 -0.65 -1.50
CA ALA A 144 -11.89 0.55 -0.74
C ALA A 144 -12.76 1.78 -1.10
N GLY A 145 -13.66 1.65 -2.09
CA GLY A 145 -14.59 2.69 -2.48
C GLY A 145 -14.00 3.72 -3.44
N ALA A 146 -12.97 3.38 -4.21
CA ALA A 146 -12.41 4.27 -5.21
C ALA A 146 -13.44 4.65 -6.28
N SER A 147 -13.39 5.90 -6.72
CA SER A 147 -14.22 6.38 -7.83
C SER A 147 -13.78 5.75 -9.17
N MET A 148 -14.70 5.68 -10.13
CA MET A 148 -14.45 5.20 -11.49
C MET A 148 -13.22 5.85 -12.15
N THR A 149 -13.04 7.16 -11.96
CA THR A 149 -11.90 7.90 -12.51
C THR A 149 -10.57 7.49 -11.88
N THR A 150 -10.56 7.30 -10.56
CA THR A 150 -9.39 6.81 -9.82
C THR A 150 -9.03 5.39 -10.25
N LEU A 151 -10.05 4.54 -10.45
CA LEU A 151 -9.89 3.16 -10.87
C LEU A 151 -9.36 3.05 -12.32
N LYS A 152 -9.86 3.88 -13.25
CA LYS A 152 -9.33 3.99 -14.62
C LYS A 152 -7.90 4.48 -14.65
N ARG A 153 -7.56 5.49 -13.84
CA ARG A 153 -6.20 6.01 -13.72
C ARG A 153 -5.25 4.95 -13.17
N HIS A 154 -5.66 4.23 -12.13
CA HIS A 154 -4.88 3.13 -11.55
C HIS A 154 -4.65 1.99 -12.54
N GLY A 155 -5.71 1.56 -13.24
CA GLY A 155 -5.64 0.46 -14.21
C GLY A 155 -5.07 0.83 -15.57
N GLY A 156 -4.86 2.13 -15.86
CA GLY A 156 -4.45 2.61 -17.19
C GLY A 156 -5.49 2.33 -18.29
N TRP A 157 -6.78 2.28 -17.94
CA TRP A 157 -7.83 1.92 -18.89
C TRP A 157 -8.39 3.13 -19.63
N LYS A 158 -8.44 3.04 -20.97
CA LYS A 158 -9.07 4.05 -21.83
C LYS A 158 -10.61 3.98 -21.75
N SER A 159 -11.17 2.77 -21.83
CA SER A 159 -12.61 2.53 -21.67
C SER A 159 -13.00 2.33 -20.20
N THR A 160 -14.24 2.69 -19.84
CA THR A 160 -14.82 2.39 -18.52
C THR A 160 -15.22 0.93 -18.37
N SER A 161 -15.51 0.21 -19.47
CA SER A 161 -16.12 -1.13 -19.43
C SER A 161 -15.37 -2.16 -18.58
N VAL A 162 -14.04 -2.14 -18.64
CA VAL A 162 -13.21 -3.06 -17.82
C VAL A 162 -13.19 -2.64 -16.35
N ALA A 163 -13.28 -1.33 -16.07
CA ALA A 163 -13.30 -0.78 -14.72
C ALA A 163 -14.67 -0.97 -14.04
N GLU A 164 -15.75 -0.88 -14.82
CA GLU A 164 -17.14 -1.11 -14.41
C GLU A 164 -17.29 -2.50 -13.79
N GLY A 165 -16.77 -3.55 -14.42
CA GLY A 165 -16.83 -4.91 -13.87
C GLY A 165 -16.29 -5.00 -12.43
N TYR A 166 -15.16 -4.35 -12.12
CA TYR A 166 -14.60 -4.38 -10.76
C TYR A 166 -15.41 -3.55 -9.75
N LEU A 167 -16.10 -2.50 -10.19
CA LEU A 167 -16.98 -1.69 -9.32
C LEU A 167 -18.31 -2.38 -9.07
N GLU A 168 -18.86 -3.05 -10.08
CA GLU A 168 -20.08 -3.85 -9.97
C GLU A 168 -19.88 -5.06 -9.06
N ASP A 169 -18.71 -5.71 -9.10
CA ASP A 169 -18.40 -6.86 -8.23
C ASP A 169 -18.18 -6.45 -6.76
N SER A 170 -17.98 -5.17 -6.46
CA SER A 170 -17.80 -4.67 -5.08
C SER A 170 -19.08 -4.84 -4.25
N ILE A 171 -19.08 -5.88 -3.41
CA ILE A 171 -20.15 -6.18 -2.45
C ILE A 171 -20.43 -4.98 -1.52
N SER A 172 -19.40 -4.23 -1.16
CA SER A 172 -19.49 -3.04 -0.30
C SER A 172 -20.35 -1.94 -0.94
N SER A 173 -20.16 -1.67 -2.23
CA SER A 173 -20.94 -0.68 -2.97
C SER A 173 -22.41 -1.09 -3.10
N LYS A 174 -22.68 -2.37 -3.38
CA LYS A 174 -24.04 -2.94 -3.41
C LYS A 174 -24.75 -2.82 -2.06
N ASN A 175 -24.06 -3.17 -0.97
CA ASN A 175 -24.61 -3.08 0.38
C ASN A 175 -24.87 -1.62 0.82
N LYS A 176 -23.99 -0.69 0.46
CA LYS A 176 -24.15 0.73 0.76
C LYS A 176 -25.34 1.33 0.00
N LEU A 177 -25.49 1.00 -1.28
CA LEU A 177 -26.63 1.41 -2.10
C LEU A 177 -27.94 0.82 -1.56
N SER A 178 -27.96 -0.47 -1.22
CA SER A 178 -29.10 -1.14 -0.60
C SER A 178 -29.53 -0.46 0.70
N ARG A 179 -28.58 -0.12 1.58
CA ARG A 179 -28.87 0.61 2.82
C ARG A 179 -29.45 2.00 2.56
N MET A 180 -28.92 2.72 1.58
CA MET A 180 -29.39 4.06 1.22
C MET A 180 -30.83 4.02 0.67
N LEU A 181 -31.12 3.07 -0.22
CA LEU A 181 -32.46 2.85 -0.76
C LEU A 181 -33.45 2.45 0.34
N ALA A 182 -33.05 1.60 1.28
CA ALA A 182 -33.89 1.24 2.43
C ALA A 182 -34.28 2.49 3.23
N VAL A 183 -33.31 3.36 3.57
CA VAL A 183 -33.57 4.61 4.31
C VAL A 183 -34.52 5.54 3.54
N ILE A 184 -34.31 5.71 2.24
CA ILE A 184 -35.19 6.53 1.39
C ILE A 184 -36.62 5.95 1.38
N PHE A 185 -36.75 4.64 1.18
CA PHE A 185 -38.04 3.97 1.18
C PHE A 185 -38.77 4.12 2.53
N PHE A 186 -38.08 3.90 3.65
CA PHE A 186 -38.64 4.12 4.98
C PHE A 186 -39.10 5.56 5.20
N ASN A 187 -38.33 6.55 4.72
CA ASN A 187 -38.73 7.95 4.79
C ASN A 187 -39.99 8.22 3.95
N ILE A 188 -40.04 7.76 2.69
CA ILE A 188 -41.19 7.96 1.80
C ILE A 188 -42.46 7.33 2.41
N VAL A 189 -42.38 6.09 2.89
CA VAL A 189 -43.51 5.41 3.54
C VAL A 189 -43.96 6.17 4.79
N LYS A 190 -43.01 6.61 5.63
CA LYS A 190 -43.32 7.41 6.82
C LYS A 190 -44.03 8.73 6.48
N TYR A 191 -43.54 9.48 5.48
CA TYR A 191 -44.18 10.72 5.04
C TYR A 191 -45.60 10.48 4.50
N ASN A 192 -45.78 9.45 3.66
CA ASN A 192 -47.11 9.12 3.11
C ASN A 192 -48.11 8.70 4.19
N ILE A 193 -47.68 7.91 5.18
CA ILE A 193 -48.54 7.54 6.32
C ILE A 193 -48.94 8.79 7.13
N ILE A 194 -47.99 9.68 7.42
CA ILE A 194 -48.27 10.93 8.14
C ILE A 194 -49.28 11.80 7.36
N GLN A 195 -49.11 11.94 6.05
CA GLN A 195 -50.03 12.71 5.20
C GLN A 195 -51.45 12.10 5.17
N LEU A 196 -51.57 10.77 5.08
CA LEU A 196 -52.87 10.08 5.16
C LEU A 196 -53.55 10.29 6.52
N PHE A 197 -52.78 10.33 7.60
CA PHE A 197 -53.29 10.68 8.92
C PHE A 197 -53.80 12.12 8.96
N TYR A 198 -53.02 13.10 8.50
CA TYR A 198 -53.45 14.50 8.44
C TYR A 198 -54.74 14.68 7.62
N LEU A 199 -54.85 14.04 6.46
CA LEU A 199 -56.05 14.12 5.61
C LEU A 199 -57.28 13.44 6.24
N ARG A 200 -57.07 12.32 6.95
CA ARG A 200 -58.15 11.61 7.66
C ARG A 200 -58.66 12.40 8.87
N PHE A 201 -57.77 13.09 9.58
CA PHE A 201 -58.13 13.91 10.73
C PHE A 201 -58.66 15.31 10.33
N ALA A 202 -58.28 15.87 9.18
CA ALA A 202 -58.85 17.12 8.66
C ALA A 202 -60.35 17.00 8.31
N LYS A 203 -60.88 15.77 8.12
CA LYS A 203 -62.33 15.51 7.98
C LYS A 203 -63.09 15.56 9.31
N PHE A 204 -62.41 15.50 10.45
CA PHE A 204 -63.00 15.73 11.77
C PHE A 204 -62.76 17.20 12.13
N GLY A 205 -63.84 17.99 12.18
CA GLY A 205 -63.82 19.45 12.30
C GLY A 205 -63.04 20.02 13.51
N PRO A 206 -62.89 21.36 13.59
CA PRO A 206 -61.81 22.07 14.27
C PRO A 206 -61.88 22.13 15.81
N GLN A 207 -62.45 21.13 16.48
CA GLN A 207 -62.71 21.22 17.92
C GLN A 207 -61.74 20.49 18.86
N ASN A 208 -60.64 19.88 18.39
CA ASN A 208 -59.65 19.31 19.31
C ASN A 208 -58.21 19.50 18.81
N VAL A 209 -57.59 20.61 19.21
CA VAL A 209 -56.15 20.84 19.06
C VAL A 209 -55.43 19.96 20.08
N PHE A 210 -54.97 18.78 19.64
CA PHE A 210 -54.10 17.91 20.44
C PHE A 210 -52.64 18.34 20.25
N LEU A 211 -52.09 19.05 21.24
CA LEU A 211 -50.66 19.37 21.31
C LEU A 211 -49.85 18.09 21.55
N TRP A 212 -49.13 17.62 20.53
CA TRP A 212 -48.15 16.55 20.68
C TRP A 212 -46.89 17.11 21.36
N ASN A 213 -46.74 16.89 22.67
CA ASN A 213 -45.50 17.17 23.39
C ASN A 213 -44.72 15.87 23.63
N THR A 214 -43.67 15.64 22.87
CA THR A 214 -42.83 14.41 22.86
C THR A 214 -41.78 14.37 23.97
N GLN A 215 -42.08 14.80 25.21
CA GLN A 215 -41.00 15.02 26.20
C GLN A 215 -40.90 14.09 27.41
N HIS A 216 -41.79 13.13 27.69
CA HIS A 216 -41.70 12.40 28.97
C HIS A 216 -41.97 10.90 28.92
N TYR A 217 -41.18 10.15 28.14
CA TYR A 217 -41.08 8.71 28.29
C TYR A 217 -39.64 8.32 28.63
N ARG A 218 -39.43 7.70 29.80
CA ARG A 218 -38.12 7.21 30.24
C ARG A 218 -38.16 5.68 30.29
N TRP A 219 -37.18 5.05 29.65
CA TRP A 219 -37.00 3.60 29.67
C TRP A 219 -36.48 3.18 31.04
N GLY A 220 -37.18 2.29 31.75
CA GLY A 220 -36.88 1.97 33.14
C GLY A 220 -37.17 0.53 33.52
N LYS A 221 -36.34 -0.03 34.40
CA LYS A 221 -36.36 -1.43 34.86
C LYS A 221 -37.29 -1.55 36.07
N VAL A 222 -38.33 -2.38 36.02
CA VAL A 222 -39.24 -2.62 37.16
C VAL A 222 -39.06 -4.04 37.67
N ARG A 223 -39.01 -4.22 39.00
CA ARG A 223 -38.74 -5.50 39.65
C ARG A 223 -40.06 -6.11 40.15
N GLY A 224 -40.47 -7.24 39.57
CA GLY A 224 -41.59 -8.05 40.06
C GLY A 224 -41.35 -9.52 39.77
N GLY A 225 -41.33 -10.37 40.81
CA GLY A 225 -41.51 -11.82 40.68
C GLY A 225 -40.50 -12.60 39.82
N GLY A 226 -39.21 -12.29 39.88
CA GLY A 226 -38.15 -13.20 39.38
C GLY A 226 -37.81 -13.15 37.88
N LYS A 227 -38.41 -12.27 37.07
CA LYS A 227 -37.94 -11.93 35.72
C LYS A 227 -37.88 -10.42 35.51
N TYR A 228 -36.93 -9.96 34.68
CA TYR A 228 -36.79 -8.55 34.31
C TYR A 228 -37.57 -8.29 33.03
N ASP A 229 -38.61 -7.46 33.10
CA ASP A 229 -39.33 -6.97 31.93
C ASP A 229 -39.13 -5.46 31.75
N TYR A 230 -38.98 -5.03 30.50
CA TYR A 230 -38.72 -3.65 30.12
C TYR A 230 -40.01 -3.00 29.59
N HIS A 231 -40.44 -1.92 30.23
CA HIS A 231 -41.69 -1.22 29.89
C HIS A 231 -41.50 0.30 29.83
N TRP A 232 -42.34 0.97 29.05
CA TRP A 232 -42.45 2.43 29.05
C TRP A 232 -43.31 2.89 30.22
N ILE A 233 -42.72 3.66 31.15
CA ILE A 233 -43.40 4.16 32.34
C ILE A 233 -43.82 5.62 32.09
N SER A 234 -45.12 5.90 32.23
CA SER A 234 -45.70 7.25 32.19
C SER A 234 -45.98 7.75 33.61
N SER A 235 -45.70 9.02 33.90
CA SER A 235 -45.80 9.61 35.24
C SER A 235 -47.15 10.24 35.60
N LYS A 236 -48.20 10.15 34.77
CA LYS A 236 -49.54 10.66 35.13
C LYS A 236 -50.66 9.74 34.64
N GLN A 237 -51.53 9.33 35.58
CA GLN A 237 -52.78 8.63 35.32
C GLN A 237 -53.74 9.52 34.52
N GLY A 238 -54.37 8.97 33.47
CA GLY A 238 -55.42 9.69 32.73
C GLY A 238 -55.73 9.15 31.33
N VAL A 239 -56.31 7.94 31.26
CA VAL A 239 -57.30 7.46 30.26
C VAL A 239 -56.96 7.43 28.74
N ALA A 240 -55.95 8.12 28.22
CA ALA A 240 -55.69 8.16 26.77
C ALA A 240 -54.68 7.12 26.22
N VAL A 241 -54.38 6.05 26.97
CA VAL A 241 -53.25 5.13 26.64
C VAL A 241 -53.69 3.83 25.92
N ARG A 242 -54.98 3.51 25.87
CA ARG A 242 -55.43 2.20 25.36
C ARG A 242 -55.42 2.02 23.84
N TYR A 243 -55.43 3.08 23.04
CA TYR A 243 -55.51 2.95 21.57
C TYR A 243 -54.16 3.06 20.85
N VAL A 244 -53.16 3.73 21.45
CA VAL A 244 -51.84 3.87 20.82
C VAL A 244 -50.98 2.62 21.04
N THR A 245 -51.18 1.90 22.16
CA THR A 245 -50.42 0.70 22.49
C THR A 245 -50.81 -0.52 21.63
N GLN A 246 -52.05 -0.62 21.15
CA GLN A 246 -52.46 -1.72 20.25
C GLN A 246 -51.89 -1.59 18.83
N PHE A 247 -51.60 -0.37 18.36
CA PHE A 247 -51.13 -0.19 16.98
C PHE A 247 -49.65 -0.51 16.79
N PHE A 248 -48.81 -0.23 17.79
CA PHE A 248 -47.37 -0.54 17.73
C PHE A 248 -47.05 -2.03 17.95
N ALA A 249 -47.94 -2.78 18.62
CA ALA A 249 -47.80 -4.23 18.76
C ALA A 249 -48.07 -5.00 17.45
N TYR A 250 -48.66 -4.36 16.44
CA TYR A 250 -48.99 -5.00 15.15
C TYR A 250 -47.88 -4.83 14.08
N ILE A 251 -46.87 -3.98 14.33
CA ILE A 251 -45.80 -3.64 13.37
C ILE A 251 -44.40 -4.05 13.88
N SER A 252 -44.31 -4.76 15.02
CA SER A 252 -43.05 -5.35 15.52
C SER A 252 -43.08 -6.86 15.37
#